data_AF-A0A317NXW6-F1
#
_entry.id   AF-A0A317NXW6-F1
#
_cell.length_a   1.000
_cell.length_b   1.000
_cell.length_c   1.000
_cell.angle_alpha   90.00
_cell.angle_beta   90.00
_cell.angle_gamma   90.00
#
_symmetry.space_group_name_H-M   'P 1'
#
loop_
_entity.id
_entity.type
_entity.pdbx_description
1 polymer ?
#
loop_
_entity_poly.entity_id
_entity_poly.type
_entity_poly.pdbx_seq_one_letter_code
_entity_poly.pdbx_strand_id
1 'polypeptide(L)'
;MTDGPENFAEQPAASDPLAPDSELDALSDILHTVRLRGDRLVRCAPTPPFAIAIPAGIRLLHIAERGDLVVHVDGRTVPLRAGDMVLLARGDRHVIGVG
;
A
#
# COMPACT_ATOMS: atom_id res chain seq x y z
N MET A 1 -17.43 -26.03 4.62
CA MET A 1 -17.11 -25.09 5.71
C MET A 1 -15.91 -24.30 5.22
N THR A 2 -16.12 -23.11 4.67
CA THR A 2 -15.08 -22.27 4.07
C THR A 2 -14.64 -21.25 5.09
N ASP A 3 -13.44 -21.41 5.64
CA ASP A 3 -12.81 -20.39 6.49
C ASP A 3 -12.53 -19.14 5.65
N GLY A 4 -13.01 -17.99 6.12
CA GLY A 4 -12.78 -16.68 5.51
C GLY A 4 -11.33 -16.22 5.72
N PRO A 5 -10.83 -15.26 4.92
CA PRO A 5 -9.45 -14.81 5.02
C PRO A 5 -9.22 -14.16 6.39
N GLU A 6 -8.23 -14.69 7.12
CA GLU A 6 -7.81 -14.17 8.41
C GLU A 6 -7.44 -12.69 8.26
N ASN A 7 -7.99 -11.84 9.13
CA ASN A 7 -7.74 -10.42 9.10
C ASN A 7 -6.34 -10.14 9.65
N PHE A 8 -5.34 -10.08 8.76
CA PHE A 8 -3.95 -9.79 9.10
C PHE A 8 -3.70 -8.35 9.60
N ALA A 9 -4.73 -7.50 9.65
CA ALA A 9 -4.68 -6.20 10.30
C ALA A 9 -5.21 -6.32 11.75
N GLU A 10 -4.65 -7.26 12.51
CA GLU A 10 -4.92 -7.32 13.95
C GLU A 10 -4.39 -6.02 14.56
N GLN A 11 -5.31 -5.14 15.00
CA GLN A 11 -4.95 -4.00 15.82
C GLN A 11 -4.30 -4.58 17.09
N PRO A 12 -3.15 -4.04 17.55
CA PRO A 12 -2.59 -4.49 18.81
C PRO A 12 -3.66 -4.33 19.87
N ALA A 13 -3.94 -5.40 20.62
CA ALA A 13 -4.94 -5.39 21.69
C ALA A 13 -4.74 -4.15 22.57
N ALA A 14 -5.85 -3.46 22.82
CA ALA A 14 -5.93 -2.16 23.50
C ALA A 14 -4.82 -1.98 24.55
N SER A 15 -3.93 -1.04 24.25
CA SER A 15 -2.77 -0.67 25.05
C SER A 15 -3.20 -0.22 26.44
N ASP A 16 -2.45 -0.65 27.45
CA ASP A 16 -2.50 -0.12 28.83
C ASP A 16 -2.62 1.43 28.81
N PRO A 17 -3.62 2.03 29.48
CA PRO A 17 -3.85 3.48 29.46
C PRO A 17 -2.72 4.32 30.09
N LEU A 18 -1.70 3.67 30.66
CA LEU A 18 -0.48 4.30 31.19
C LEU A 18 0.78 4.01 30.37
N ALA A 19 0.69 3.24 29.28
CA ALA A 19 1.82 3.07 28.37
C ALA A 19 2.02 4.39 27.60
N PRO A 20 3.24 4.97 27.56
CA PRO A 20 3.52 6.08 26.66
C PRO A 20 3.14 5.63 25.25
N ASP A 21 2.39 6.47 24.53
CA ASP A 21 1.94 6.23 23.16
C ASP A 21 3.01 5.44 22.41
N SER A 22 2.73 4.16 22.11
CA SER A 22 3.64 3.29 21.38
C SER A 22 4.15 4.08 20.18
N GLU A 23 5.45 4.36 20.14
CA GLU A 23 6.07 5.08 19.03
C GLU A 23 5.53 4.50 17.73
N LEU A 24 4.92 5.36 16.89
CA LEU A 24 4.42 4.94 15.59
C LEU A 24 5.59 4.27 14.86
N ASP A 25 5.37 3.10 14.28
CA ASP A 25 6.37 2.53 13.39
C ASP A 25 6.68 3.52 12.26
N ALA A 26 7.88 3.43 11.68
CA ALA A 26 8.34 4.42 10.70
C ALA A 26 7.38 4.61 9.52
N LEU A 27 6.65 3.56 9.11
CA LEU A 27 5.65 3.69 8.04
C LEU A 27 4.41 4.42 8.54
N SER A 28 3.90 4.08 9.72
CA SER A 28 2.79 4.77 10.37
C SER A 28 3.10 6.26 10.59
N ASP A 29 4.34 6.61 10.97
CA ASP A 29 4.78 8.00 11.12
C ASP A 29 4.81 8.76 9.78
N ILE A 30 5.33 8.13 8.71
CA ILE A 30 5.30 8.71 7.35
C ILE A 30 3.86 8.97 6.91
N LEU A 31 2.97 7.97 7.04
CA LEU A 31 1.57 8.10 6.64
C LEU A 31 0.86 9.19 7.46
N HIS A 32 1.11 9.26 8.77
CA HIS A 32 0.56 10.30 9.63
C HIS A 32 1.03 11.70 9.20
N THR A 33 2.33 11.85 8.91
CA THR A 33 2.93 13.10 8.44
C THR A 33 2.25 13.62 7.16
N VAL A 34 1.88 12.73 6.24
CA VAL A 34 1.16 13.10 5.01
C VAL A 34 -0.36 13.10 5.16
N ARG A 35 -0.88 12.99 6.39
CA ARG A 35 -2.30 12.96 6.74
C ARG A 35 -3.07 11.84 6.04
N LEU A 36 -2.41 10.69 5.89
CA LEU A 36 -3.02 9.44 5.44
C LEU A 36 -3.17 8.51 6.63
N ARG A 37 -4.24 7.72 6.60
CA ARG A 37 -4.45 6.63 7.54
C ARG A 37 -4.62 5.36 6.74
N GLY A 38 -3.92 4.30 7.11
CA GLY A 38 -4.20 2.97 6.59
C GLY A 38 -5.63 2.58 6.95
N ASP A 39 -6.40 2.14 5.95
CA ASP A 39 -7.77 1.66 6.13
C ASP A 39 -7.91 0.22 5.63
N ARG A 40 -7.34 -0.06 4.46
CA ARG A 40 -7.40 -1.38 3.84
C ARG A 40 -6.07 -1.76 3.18
N LEU A 41 -5.67 -3.02 3.37
CA LEU A 41 -4.58 -3.66 2.64
C LEU A 41 -5.15 -4.65 1.62
N VAL A 42 -4.63 -4.62 0.39
CA VAL A 42 -4.96 -5.61 -0.64
C VAL A 42 -3.65 -6.13 -1.21
N ARG A 43 -3.49 -7.45 -1.17
CA ARG A 43 -2.34 -8.14 -1.75
C ARG A 43 -2.74 -8.79 -3.07
N CYS A 44 -1.98 -8.49 -4.13
CA CYS A 44 -2.24 -8.99 -5.48
C CYS A 44 -0.98 -9.66 -6.05
N ALA A 45 -1.15 -10.82 -6.68
CA ALA A 45 -0.07 -11.53 -7.39
C ALA A 45 -0.57 -11.98 -8.78
N PRO A 46 -0.87 -11.05 -9.69
CA PRO A 46 -1.34 -11.38 -11.03
C PRO A 46 -0.24 -12.06 -11.86
N THR A 47 -0.63 -13.01 -12.70
CA THR A 47 0.29 -13.63 -13.67
C THR A 47 0.50 -12.69 -14.86
N PRO A 48 1.74 -12.47 -15.32
CA PRO A 48 2.02 -11.73 -16.56
C PRO A 48 1.33 -12.34 -17.80
N PRO A 49 0.91 -11.52 -18.79
CA PRO A 49 0.90 -10.05 -18.76
C PRO A 49 -0.32 -9.52 -17.97
N PHE A 50 -0.13 -8.42 -17.25
CA PHE A 50 -1.22 -7.73 -16.57
C PHE A 50 -1.06 -6.22 -16.60
N ALA A 51 -2.19 -5.53 -16.44
CA ALA A 51 -2.25 -4.09 -16.21
C ALA A 51 -3.41 -3.80 -15.25
N ILE A 52 -3.11 -3.29 -14.06
CA ILE A 52 -4.10 -2.92 -13.04
C ILE A 52 -4.29 -1.40 -13.12
N ALA A 53 -5.44 -0.98 -13.64
CA ALA A 53 -5.79 0.44 -13.73
C ALA A 53 -6.49 0.90 -12.45
N ILE A 54 -5.98 1.96 -11.84
CA ILE A 54 -6.55 2.59 -10.65
C ILE A 54 -7.14 3.95 -11.03
N PRO A 55 -8.41 4.22 -10.73
CA PRO A 55 -9.04 5.51 -11.02
C PRO A 55 -8.47 6.63 -10.13
N ALA A 56 -8.65 7.87 -10.56
CA ALA A 56 -8.30 9.04 -9.76
C ALA A 56 -9.18 9.17 -8.52
N GLY A 57 -8.68 9.88 -7.51
CA GLY A 57 -9.38 10.16 -6.24
C GLY A 57 -9.08 9.14 -5.13
N ILE A 58 -8.38 8.05 -5.43
CA ILE A 58 -8.01 7.02 -4.46
C ILE A 58 -6.54 7.17 -4.08
N ARG A 59 -6.28 7.51 -2.82
CA ARG A 59 -4.92 7.65 -2.29
C ARG A 59 -4.40 6.27 -1.89
N LEU A 60 -3.31 5.82 -2.53
CA LEU A 60 -2.76 4.48 -2.32
C LEU A 60 -1.25 4.54 -2.07
N LEU A 61 -0.81 3.68 -1.15
CA LEU A 61 0.56 3.23 -1.01
C LEU A 61 0.67 1.85 -1.66
N HIS A 62 1.52 1.72 -2.67
CA HIS A 62 1.87 0.43 -3.25
C HIS A 62 3.20 -0.02 -2.68
N ILE A 63 3.27 -1.29 -2.30
CA ILE A 63 4.48 -1.95 -1.83
C ILE A 63 4.77 -3.08 -2.80
N ALA A 64 5.90 -3.00 -3.50
CA ALA A 64 6.30 -4.05 -4.42
C ALA A 64 6.91 -5.21 -3.63
N GLU A 65 6.17 -6.30 -3.47
CA GLU A 65 6.70 -7.47 -2.75
C GLU A 65 7.70 -8.27 -3.61
N ARG A 66 7.42 -8.42 -4.92
CA ARG A 66 8.17 -9.28 -5.85
C ARG A 66 8.06 -8.77 -7.28
N GLY A 67 9.07 -9.14 -8.07
CA GLY A 67 9.10 -8.92 -9.52
C GLY A 67 9.55 -7.52 -9.94
N ASP A 68 9.69 -7.35 -11.25
CA ASP A 68 9.95 -6.06 -11.90
C ASP A 68 8.59 -5.45 -12.28
N LEU A 69 8.15 -4.49 -11.48
CA LEU A 69 6.89 -3.79 -11.68
C LEU A 69 7.17 -2.40 -12.23
N VAL A 70 6.19 -1.84 -12.94
CA VAL A 70 6.20 -0.42 -13.31
C VAL A 70 4.89 0.24 -12.91
N VAL A 71 5.00 1.49 -12.47
CA VAL A 71 3.85 2.37 -12.26
C VAL A 71 3.88 3.47 -13.31
N HIS A 72 2.80 3.54 -14.08
CA HIS A 72 2.57 4.62 -15.03
C HIS A 72 1.61 5.64 -14.44
N VAL A 73 2.09 6.87 -14.26
CA VAL A 73 1.31 7.99 -13.71
C VAL A 73 1.71 9.28 -14.40
N ASP A 74 0.74 10.06 -14.87
CA ASP A 74 0.96 11.37 -15.51
C ASP A 74 2.07 11.36 -16.59
N GLY A 75 2.03 10.36 -17.47
CA GLY A 75 3.02 10.18 -18.54
C GLY A 75 4.42 9.74 -18.10
N ARG A 76 4.63 9.53 -16.79
CA ARG A 76 5.88 9.02 -16.21
C ARG A 76 5.77 7.54 -15.93
N THR A 77 6.89 6.84 -16.15
CA THR A 77 7.05 5.43 -15.80
C THR A 77 8.05 5.33 -14.67
N VAL A 78 7.63 4.75 -13.54
CA VAL A 78 8.48 4.54 -12.37
C VAL A 78 8.66 3.04 -12.19
N PRO A 79 9.88 2.49 -12.38
CA PRO A 79 10.14 1.09 -12.07
C PRO A 79 10.14 0.87 -10.56
N LEU A 80 9.62 -0.27 -10.12
CA LEU A 80 9.63 -0.72 -8.74
C LEU A 80 10.22 -2.13 -8.67
N ARG A 81 11.21 -2.30 -7.79
CA ARG A 81 11.79 -3.59 -7.41
C ARG A 81 11.19 -4.07 -6.10
N ALA A 82 11.47 -5.33 -5.75
CA ALA A 82 11.07 -5.87 -4.46
C ALA A 82 11.57 -5.00 -3.29
N GLY A 83 10.66 -4.63 -2.40
CA GLY A 83 10.88 -3.72 -1.28
C GLY A 83 10.60 -2.24 -1.58
N ASP A 84 10.48 -1.85 -2.86
CA ASP A 84 10.18 -0.48 -3.21
C ASP A 84 8.73 -0.11 -2.87
N MET A 85 8.54 1.16 -2.54
CA MET A 85 7.24 1.72 -2.19
C MET A 85 6.97 2.96 -3.03
N VAL A 86 5.73 3.11 -3.49
CA VAL A 86 5.27 4.35 -4.14
C VAL A 86 3.97 4.82 -3.53
N LEU A 87 3.95 6.09 -3.15
CA LEU A 87 2.80 6.74 -2.55
C LEU A 87 2.19 7.76 -3.51
N LEU A 88 0.93 7.54 -3.87
CA LEU A 88 0.13 8.51 -4.63
C LEU A 88 -0.78 9.30 -3.68
N ALA A 89 -0.20 10.24 -2.94
CA ALA A 89 -0.88 10.97 -1.86
C ALA A 89 -2.05 11.86 -2.35
N ARG A 90 -2.06 12.27 -3.61
CA ARG A 90 -3.17 13.02 -4.23
C ARG A 90 -4.22 12.12 -4.87
N GLY A 91 -3.93 10.83 -4.98
CA GLY A 91 -4.79 9.86 -5.66
C GLY A 91 -4.84 10.07 -7.17
N ASP A 92 -3.70 10.37 -7.79
CA ASP A 92 -3.60 10.52 -9.24
C ASP A 92 -3.94 9.18 -9.92
N ARG A 93 -4.64 9.21 -11.06
CA ARG A 93 -4.92 8.00 -11.87
C ARG A 93 -3.59 7.38 -12.29
N HIS A 94 -3.46 6.07 -12.15
CA HIS A 94 -2.25 5.34 -12.50
C HIS A 94 -2.53 3.90 -12.91
N VAL A 95 -1.55 3.27 -13.54
CA VAL A 95 -1.59 1.86 -13.93
C VAL A 95 -0.36 1.14 -13.37
N ILE A 96 -0.57 -0.04 -12.81
CA ILE A 96 0.52 -0.96 -12.41
C ILE A 96 0.61 -2.07 -13.44
N GLY A 97 1.80 -2.32 -13.95
CA GLY A 97 2.06 -3.38 -14.93
C GLY A 97 3.40 -4.08 -14.71
N VAL A 98 3.71 -4.97 -15.64
CA VAL A 98 5.02 -5.64 -15.74
C VAL A 98 6.02 -4.67 -16.36
N GLY A 99 7.23 -4.59 -15.78
CA GLY A 99 8.33 -3.75 -16.27
C GLY A 99 9.13 -4.34 -17.41
#